data_AF-A0A2N3DLP2-F1
#
_entry.id   AF-A0A2N3DLP2-F1
#
_cell.length_a   1.000
_cell.length_b   1.000
_cell.length_c   1.000
_cell.angle_alpha   90.00
_cell.angle_beta   90.00
_cell.angle_gamma   90.00
#
_symmetry.space_group_name_H-M   'P 1'
#
loop_
_entity.id
_entity.type
_entity.pdbx_description
1 polymer ?
#
loop_
_entity_poly.entity_id
_entity_poly.type
_entity_poly.pdbx_seq_one_letter_code
_entity_poly.pdbx_strand_id
1 'polypeptide(L)'
;ALICYPPFVWGIIGPDNQVLSYETGTPGWAHWFAGSEALLWTWGGLLIVLTGAYAWATVAFGIRFSNLTYRGVLTNGPYRFTRHPAYLAKNLFWWASVLPFLVTSGSVADAVRNTFFLLIVNAIYYWRARTEEAHLLAEDPKYVEYHAWMAQHGLITAPLVRLKRMISGPRRAPSAAAGPFPAE
;
A
#
# COMPACT_ATOMS: atom_id res chain seq x y z
N ALA A 1 3.73 12.97 6.43
CA ALA A 1 3.79 13.16 4.97
C ALA A 1 5.21 13.51 4.48
N LEU A 2 5.91 14.46 5.12
CA LEU A 2 7.21 14.99 4.64
C LEU A 2 8.30 13.94 4.39
N ILE A 3 8.41 12.91 5.24
CA ILE A 3 9.42 11.85 5.13
C ILE A 3 9.35 11.05 3.81
N CYS A 4 8.20 11.07 3.14
CA CYS A 4 7.97 10.37 1.88
C CYS A 4 8.36 11.20 0.65
N TYR A 5 8.86 12.42 0.83
CA TYR A 5 9.30 13.31 -0.25
C TYR A 5 10.83 13.38 -0.34
N PRO A 6 11.40 13.51 -1.55
CA PRO A 6 12.79 13.88 -1.70
C PRO A 6 13.10 15.23 -1.02
N PRO A 7 14.28 15.40 -0.39
CA PRO A 7 15.38 14.42 -0.28
C PRO A 7 15.21 13.43 0.89
N PHE A 8 14.24 13.63 1.80
CA PHE A 8 14.07 12.81 3.01
C PHE A 8 13.87 11.33 2.71
N VAL A 9 13.04 11.01 1.71
CA VAL A 9 12.77 9.61 1.36
C VAL A 9 14.03 8.90 0.86
N TRP A 10 14.93 9.59 0.16
CA TRP A 10 16.18 9.02 -0.34
C TRP A 10 17.28 8.92 0.72
N GLY A 11 17.23 9.76 1.76
CA GLY A 11 18.16 9.66 2.89
C GLY A 11 17.72 8.64 3.95
N ILE A 12 16.43 8.27 3.97
CA ILE A 12 15.85 7.49 5.07
C ILE A 12 15.38 6.10 4.59
N ILE A 13 14.81 5.95 3.39
CA ILE A 13 14.18 4.70 2.92
C ILE A 13 14.81 4.23 1.61
N GLY A 14 15.50 3.09 1.64
CA GLY A 14 16.09 2.51 0.44
C GLY A 14 17.19 1.48 0.70
N PRO A 15 17.79 0.95 -0.39
CA PRO A 15 18.85 -0.04 -0.30
C PRO A 15 20.13 0.59 0.27
N ASP A 16 20.92 -0.25 0.95
CA ASP A 16 22.29 -0.02 1.42
C ASP A 16 22.62 1.31 2.13
N ASN A 17 22.98 1.19 3.41
CA ASN A 17 23.53 2.28 4.24
C ASN A 17 22.58 3.48 4.51
N GLN A 18 21.28 3.31 4.24
CA GLN A 18 20.23 4.25 4.64
C GLN A 18 19.64 3.89 6.01
N VAL A 19 19.01 4.87 6.67
CA VAL A 19 18.49 4.73 8.05
C VAL A 19 17.50 3.57 8.19
N LEU A 20 16.62 3.36 7.21
CA LEU A 20 15.69 2.24 7.12
C LEU A 20 16.06 1.31 5.96
N SER A 21 17.31 0.85 5.93
CA SER A 21 17.75 -0.17 4.97
C SER A 21 17.21 -1.56 5.35
N TYR A 22 16.51 -2.21 4.42
CA TYR A 22 15.87 -3.52 4.61
C TYR A 22 16.35 -4.59 3.62
N GLU A 23 17.52 -4.39 2.99
CA GLU A 23 18.07 -5.27 1.96
C GLU A 23 19.42 -5.90 2.36
N THR A 24 19.72 -5.95 3.66
CA THR A 24 21.00 -6.49 4.14
C THR A 24 21.07 -7.99 3.89
N GLY A 25 22.03 -8.41 3.05
CA GLY A 25 22.21 -9.83 2.73
C GLY A 25 21.06 -10.45 1.96
N THR A 26 20.22 -9.65 1.29
CA THR A 26 19.10 -10.14 0.45
C THR A 26 19.52 -10.17 -1.02
N PRO A 27 19.77 -11.34 -1.62
CA PRO A 27 20.13 -11.42 -3.04
C PRO A 27 18.94 -11.21 -3.99
N GLY A 28 17.72 -11.02 -3.46
CA GLY A 28 16.50 -10.80 -4.21
C GLY A 28 15.85 -12.07 -4.77
N TRP A 29 14.63 -11.93 -5.28
CA TRP A 29 13.79 -13.05 -5.75
C TRP A 29 14.42 -13.86 -6.89
N ALA A 30 15.15 -13.22 -7.80
CA ALA A 30 15.77 -13.89 -8.96
C ALA A 30 16.82 -14.92 -8.54
N HIS A 31 17.53 -14.67 -7.44
CA HIS A 31 18.48 -15.63 -6.87
C HIS A 31 17.75 -16.88 -6.35
N TRP A 32 16.66 -16.70 -5.60
CA TRP A 32 15.93 -17.80 -4.97
C TRP A 32 15.16 -18.68 -5.95
N PHE A 33 14.74 -18.12 -7.08
CA PHE A 33 14.06 -18.86 -8.14
C PHE A 33 14.98 -19.27 -9.28
N ALA A 34 16.30 -19.08 -9.11
CA ALA A 34 17.29 -19.57 -10.06
C ALA A 34 17.13 -21.08 -10.29
N GLY A 35 17.21 -21.50 -11.55
CA GLY A 35 17.01 -22.90 -11.95
C GLY A 35 15.55 -23.27 -12.25
N SER A 36 14.57 -22.39 -12.00
CA SER A 36 13.18 -22.58 -12.42
C SER A 36 12.70 -21.41 -13.29
N GLU A 37 12.79 -21.59 -14.61
CA GLU A 37 12.39 -20.56 -15.57
C GLU A 37 10.90 -20.20 -15.43
N ALA A 38 10.03 -21.19 -15.22
CA ALA A 38 8.60 -20.95 -15.01
C ALA A 38 8.33 -20.08 -13.76
N LEU A 39 9.07 -20.31 -12.68
CA LEU A 39 8.90 -19.54 -11.45
C LEU A 39 9.43 -18.11 -11.62
N LEU A 40 10.55 -17.94 -12.32
CA LEU A 40 11.09 -16.62 -12.68
C LEU A 40 10.10 -15.80 -13.51
N TRP A 41 9.52 -16.36 -14.56
CA TRP A 41 8.52 -15.67 -15.38
C TRP A 41 7.25 -15.36 -14.61
N THR A 42 6.78 -16.30 -13.79
CA THR A 42 5.57 -16.10 -12.97
C THR A 42 5.79 -14.95 -11.98
N TRP A 43 6.94 -14.92 -11.30
CA TRP A 43 7.24 -13.90 -10.32
C TRP A 43 7.54 -12.53 -10.95
N GLY A 44 8.28 -12.51 -12.07
CA GLY A 44 8.47 -11.31 -12.87
C GLY A 44 7.14 -10.73 -13.37
N GLY A 45 6.23 -11.60 -13.81
CA GLY A 45 4.86 -11.23 -14.19
C GLY A 45 4.08 -10.60 -13.04
N LEU A 46 4.17 -11.16 -11.83
CA LEU A 46 3.58 -10.56 -10.62
C LEU A 46 4.12 -9.15 -10.38
N LEU A 47 5.43 -8.95 -10.46
CA LEU A 47 6.05 -7.63 -10.27
C LEU A 47 5.58 -6.64 -11.33
N ILE A 48 5.47 -7.06 -12.60
CA ILE A 48 4.94 -6.23 -13.69
C ILE A 48 3.47 -5.85 -13.43
N VAL A 49 2.64 -6.79 -12.99
CA VAL A 49 1.23 -6.51 -12.67
C VAL A 49 1.12 -5.51 -11.51
N LEU A 50 1.96 -5.63 -10.48
CA LEU A 50 2.00 -4.68 -9.37
C LEU A 50 2.45 -3.28 -9.84
N THR A 51 3.49 -3.21 -10.68
CA THR A 51 3.93 -1.95 -11.30
C THR A 51 2.84 -1.35 -12.19
N GLY A 52 2.14 -2.17 -12.96
CA GLY A 52 1.01 -1.77 -13.79
C GLY A 52 -0.16 -1.22 -12.97
N ALA A 53 -0.50 -1.87 -11.85
CA ALA A 53 -1.52 -1.36 -10.92
C ALA A 53 -1.12 -0.03 -10.28
N TYR A 54 0.16 0.13 -9.91
CA TYR A 54 0.71 1.40 -9.43
C TYR A 54 0.62 2.50 -10.49
N ALA A 55 1.05 2.21 -11.72
CA ALA A 55 0.99 3.15 -12.84
C ALA A 55 -0.46 3.53 -13.18
N TRP A 56 -1.37 2.55 -13.22
CA TRP A 56 -2.79 2.79 -13.45
C TRP A 56 -3.40 3.71 -12.39
N ALA A 57 -3.05 3.50 -11.11
CA ALA A 57 -3.46 4.40 -10.03
C ALA A 57 -2.95 5.81 -10.24
N THR A 58 -1.67 5.99 -10.57
CA THR A 58 -1.07 7.30 -10.84
C THR A 58 -1.72 8.00 -12.04
N VAL A 59 -1.95 7.28 -13.14
CA VAL A 59 -2.59 7.82 -14.35
C VAL A 59 -4.03 8.21 -14.08
N ALA A 60 -4.80 7.36 -13.39
CA ALA A 60 -6.19 7.66 -13.02
C ALA A 60 -6.28 8.89 -12.09
N PHE A 61 -5.28 9.07 -11.21
CA PHE A 61 -5.21 10.25 -10.35
C PHE A 61 -4.84 11.52 -11.14
N GLY A 62 -4.01 11.40 -12.18
CA GLY A 62 -3.73 12.45 -13.16
C GLY A 62 -3.33 13.78 -12.53
N ILE A 63 -3.93 14.88 -13.01
CA ILE A 63 -3.67 16.23 -12.49
C ILE A 63 -4.23 16.48 -11.09
N ARG A 64 -4.98 15.55 -10.50
CA ARG A 64 -5.48 15.66 -9.12
C ARG A 64 -4.38 15.34 -8.08
N PHE A 65 -3.17 15.00 -8.54
CA PHE A 65 -1.96 14.78 -7.72
C PHE A 65 -1.44 16.09 -7.10
N SER A 66 -2.23 16.72 -6.23
CA SER A 66 -1.80 17.88 -5.47
C SER A 66 -2.10 17.65 -4.00
N ASN A 67 -1.05 17.57 -3.19
CA ASN A 67 -1.16 17.54 -1.73
C ASN A 67 -1.48 18.94 -1.14
N LEU A 68 -1.54 19.98 -1.97
CA LEU A 68 -1.76 21.37 -1.55
C LEU A 68 -3.11 21.93 -2.01
N THR A 69 -3.79 21.27 -2.96
CA THR A 69 -5.09 21.73 -3.47
C THR A 69 -6.02 20.55 -3.67
N TYR A 70 -7.16 20.59 -3.02
CA TYR A 70 -8.23 19.62 -3.22
C TYR A 70 -8.79 19.70 -4.65
N ARG A 71 -8.84 18.56 -5.36
CA ARG A 71 -9.31 18.48 -6.77
C ARG A 71 -10.34 17.37 -7.01
N GLY A 72 -11.09 17.00 -5.97
CA GLY A 72 -12.17 16.01 -6.02
C GLY A 72 -11.77 14.61 -5.59
N VAL A 73 -12.76 13.82 -5.16
CA VAL A 73 -12.62 12.40 -4.82
C VAL A 73 -12.53 11.57 -6.09
N LEU A 74 -11.65 10.58 -6.11
CA LEU A 74 -11.57 9.61 -7.18
C LEU A 74 -12.13 8.26 -6.71
N THR A 75 -13.22 7.82 -7.34
CA THR A 75 -13.86 6.54 -7.03
C THR A 75 -13.72 5.52 -8.17
N ASN A 76 -13.44 5.93 -9.41
CA ASN A 76 -13.33 5.02 -10.55
C ASN A 76 -11.93 4.40 -10.74
N GLY A 77 -11.82 3.56 -11.78
CA GLY A 77 -10.56 2.91 -12.15
C GLY A 77 -10.07 1.99 -11.03
N PRO A 78 -8.79 2.08 -10.62
CA PRO A 78 -8.24 1.23 -9.56
C PRO A 78 -8.79 1.57 -8.17
N TYR A 79 -9.35 2.77 -7.98
CA TYR A 79 -9.87 3.23 -6.69
C TYR A 79 -11.15 2.49 -6.29
N ARG A 80 -11.89 1.90 -7.24
CA ARG A 80 -13.05 1.06 -6.93
C ARG A 80 -12.72 -0.18 -6.07
N PHE A 81 -11.47 -0.64 -6.10
CA PHE A 81 -11.04 -1.86 -5.42
C PHE A 81 -10.45 -1.58 -4.04
N THR A 82 -9.76 -0.46 -3.89
CA THR A 82 -9.14 -0.01 -2.64
C THR A 82 -8.97 1.51 -2.68
N ARG A 83 -9.01 2.16 -1.52
CA ARG A 83 -8.86 3.62 -1.39
C ARG A 83 -7.45 4.11 -1.73
N HIS A 84 -6.45 3.26 -1.57
CA HIS A 84 -5.04 3.58 -1.83
C HIS A 84 -4.37 2.51 -2.72
N PRO A 85 -4.76 2.39 -4.00
CA PRO A 85 -4.26 1.34 -4.87
C PRO A 85 -2.75 1.47 -5.13
N ALA A 86 -2.26 2.69 -5.29
CA ALA A 86 -0.84 2.96 -5.44
C ALA A 86 -0.02 2.52 -4.22
N TYR A 87 -0.50 2.76 -3.00
CA TYR A 87 0.21 2.35 -1.79
C TYR A 87 0.19 0.84 -1.62
N LEU A 88 -0.95 0.20 -1.87
CA LEU A 88 -1.04 -1.25 -1.80
C LEU A 88 -0.08 -1.93 -2.78
N ALA A 89 -0.13 -1.52 -4.06
CA ALA A 89 0.74 -2.07 -5.10
C ALA A 89 2.23 -1.87 -4.75
N LYS A 90 2.60 -0.68 -4.29
CA LYS A 90 3.97 -0.35 -3.88
C LYS A 90 4.47 -1.22 -2.72
N ASN A 91 3.66 -1.37 -1.67
CA ASN A 91 4.06 -2.18 -0.52
C ASN A 91 4.21 -3.66 -0.91
N LEU A 92 3.24 -4.22 -1.65
CA LEU A 92 3.33 -5.60 -2.14
C LEU A 92 4.55 -5.81 -3.06
N PHE A 93 4.85 -4.82 -3.90
CA PHE A 93 6.02 -4.86 -4.77
C PHE A 93 7.32 -4.96 -3.96
N TRP A 94 7.48 -4.17 -2.90
CA TRP A 94 8.68 -4.24 -2.07
C TRP A 94 8.84 -5.59 -1.37
N TRP A 95 7.76 -6.15 -0.83
CA TRP A 95 7.81 -7.49 -0.24
C TRP A 95 8.18 -8.55 -1.28
N ALA A 96 7.57 -8.52 -2.47
CA ALA A 96 7.79 -9.50 -3.51
C ALA A 96 9.17 -9.38 -4.19
N SER A 97 9.72 -8.16 -4.30
CA SER A 97 11.02 -7.91 -4.93
C SER A 97 12.18 -8.21 -3.98
N VAL A 98 12.08 -7.80 -2.71
CA VAL A 98 13.19 -7.96 -1.77
C VAL A 98 13.20 -9.32 -1.09
N LEU A 99 12.02 -9.87 -0.75
CA LEU A 99 11.89 -11.07 0.09
C LEU A 99 12.75 -10.94 1.37
N PRO A 100 12.45 -9.97 2.26
CA PRO A 100 13.36 -9.54 3.33
C PRO A 100 13.68 -10.63 4.37
N PHE A 101 12.89 -11.71 4.39
CA PHE A 101 13.07 -12.87 5.25
C PHE A 101 14.02 -13.92 4.65
N LEU A 102 14.43 -13.80 3.39
CA LEU A 102 15.37 -14.70 2.72
C LEU A 102 16.73 -14.02 2.56
N VAL A 103 17.68 -14.41 3.39
CA VAL A 103 19.04 -13.85 3.44
C VAL A 103 20.10 -14.92 3.19
N THR A 104 21.22 -14.53 2.59
CA THR A 104 22.38 -15.43 2.35
C THR A 104 23.49 -15.26 3.37
N SER A 105 23.36 -14.32 4.32
CA SER A 105 24.35 -14.08 5.37
C SER A 105 24.42 -15.18 6.43
N GLY A 106 23.46 -16.10 6.46
CA GLY A 106 23.33 -17.13 7.52
C GLY A 106 22.84 -16.57 8.86
N SER A 107 22.50 -15.27 8.93
CA SER A 107 22.07 -14.60 10.15
C SER A 107 20.55 -14.44 10.21
N VAL A 108 19.91 -15.08 11.18
CA VAL A 108 18.47 -14.84 11.46
C VAL A 108 18.23 -13.38 11.85
N ALA A 109 19.20 -12.73 12.48
CA ALA A 109 19.10 -11.32 12.85
C ALA A 109 18.93 -10.42 11.62
N ASP A 110 19.56 -10.75 10.48
CA ASP A 110 19.41 -9.96 9.25
C ASP A 110 18.01 -10.12 8.65
N ALA A 111 17.48 -11.35 8.63
CA ALA A 111 16.10 -11.60 8.20
C ALA A 111 15.08 -10.85 9.06
N VAL A 112 15.26 -10.86 10.38
CA VAL A 112 14.40 -10.13 11.33
C VAL A 112 14.54 -8.62 11.14
N ARG A 113 15.77 -8.10 11.04
CA ARG A 113 16.07 -6.68 10.83
C ARG A 113 15.42 -6.16 9.55
N ASN A 114 15.60 -6.84 8.44
CA ASN A 114 15.05 -6.45 7.14
C ASN A 114 13.52 -6.46 7.16
N THR A 115 12.92 -7.53 7.70
CA THR A 115 11.47 -7.64 7.85
C THR A 115 10.92 -6.52 8.73
N PHE A 116 11.57 -6.22 9.85
CA PHE A 116 11.20 -5.15 10.77
C PHE A 116 11.28 -3.76 10.11
N PHE A 117 12.36 -3.45 9.40
CA PHE A 117 12.47 -2.16 8.73
C PHE A 117 11.50 -2.01 7.55
N LEU A 118 11.24 -3.07 6.78
CA LEU A 118 10.21 -3.02 5.75
C LEU A 118 8.82 -2.82 6.37
N LEU A 119 8.53 -3.43 7.52
CA LEU A 119 7.30 -3.17 8.28
C LEU A 119 7.20 -1.71 8.76
N ILE A 120 8.30 -1.10 9.22
CA ILE A 120 8.32 0.34 9.56
C ILE A 120 8.00 1.19 8.34
N VAL A 121 8.63 0.90 7.19
CA VAL A 121 8.35 1.61 5.93
C VAL A 121 6.87 1.47 5.56
N ASN A 122 6.32 0.25 5.64
CA ASN A 122 4.90 0.00 5.38
C ASN A 122 4.00 0.79 6.34
N ALA A 123 4.39 0.87 7.62
CA ALA A 123 3.67 1.61 8.63
C ALA A 123 3.68 3.12 8.34
N ILE A 124 4.80 3.70 7.87
CA ILE A 124 4.85 5.09 7.40
C ILE A 124 3.82 5.35 6.30
N TYR A 125 3.71 4.46 5.31
CA TYR A 125 2.69 4.58 4.26
C TYR A 125 1.27 4.39 4.79
N TYR A 126 1.08 3.51 5.78
CA TYR A 126 -0.21 3.36 6.45
C TYR A 126 -0.61 4.65 7.18
N TRP A 127 0.27 5.25 7.98
CA TRP A 127 -0.03 6.52 8.65
C TRP A 127 -0.28 7.64 7.65
N ARG A 128 0.49 7.69 6.57
CA ARG A 128 0.26 8.65 5.48
C ARG A 128 -1.15 8.50 4.91
N ALA A 129 -1.56 7.28 4.55
CA ALA A 129 -2.91 7.00 4.08
C ALA A 129 -3.95 7.49 5.09
N ARG A 130 -3.78 7.14 6.38
CA ARG A 130 -4.70 7.57 7.44
C ARG A 130 -4.79 9.09 7.60
N THR A 131 -3.70 9.82 7.43
CA THR A 131 -3.72 11.29 7.47
C THR A 131 -4.43 11.89 6.26
N GLU A 132 -4.22 11.34 5.06
CA GLU A 132 -4.92 11.74 3.84
C GLU A 132 -6.43 11.48 3.98
N GLU A 133 -6.83 10.31 4.50
CA GLU A 133 -8.23 9.98 4.76
C GLU A 133 -8.88 10.89 5.81
N ALA A 134 -8.18 11.20 6.90
CA ALA A 134 -8.72 12.04 7.96
C ALA A 134 -9.02 13.46 7.46
N HIS A 135 -8.14 13.99 6.61
CA HIS A 135 -8.34 15.27 5.94
C HIS A 135 -9.54 15.22 4.98
N LEU A 136 -9.60 14.21 4.10
CA LEU A 136 -10.70 14.06 3.14
C LEU A 136 -12.07 13.85 3.82
N LEU A 137 -12.11 13.10 4.94
CA LEU A 137 -13.32 12.91 5.73
C LEU A 137 -13.82 14.21 6.37
N ALA A 138 -12.93 15.14 6.68
CA ALA A 138 -13.28 16.43 7.26
C ALA A 138 -13.73 17.45 6.19
N GLU A 139 -13.22 17.33 4.97
CA GLU A 139 -13.41 18.33 3.91
C GLU A 139 -14.50 17.99 2.90
N ASP A 140 -14.74 16.71 2.57
CA ASP A 140 -15.67 16.33 1.50
C ASP A 140 -16.72 15.28 1.92
N PRO A 141 -18.03 15.63 1.91
CA PRO A 141 -19.13 14.69 2.11
C PRO A 141 -19.12 13.48 1.15
N LYS A 142 -18.70 13.65 -0.11
CA LYS A 142 -18.55 12.54 -1.08
C LYS A 142 -17.53 11.51 -0.60
N TYR A 143 -16.46 11.96 0.06
CA TYR A 143 -15.45 11.04 0.60
C TYR A 143 -16.02 10.24 1.77
N VAL A 144 -16.91 10.83 2.57
CA VAL A 144 -17.61 10.13 3.65
C VAL A 144 -18.47 8.99 3.08
N GLU A 145 -19.23 9.27 2.02
CA GLU A 145 -20.04 8.26 1.31
C GLU A 145 -19.16 7.14 0.74
N TYR A 146 -18.10 7.50 0.02
CA TYR A 146 -17.15 6.55 -0.53
C TYR A 146 -16.45 5.69 0.54
N HIS A 147 -15.99 6.31 1.62
CA HIS A 147 -15.39 5.62 2.75
C HIS A 147 -16.36 4.61 3.38
N ALA A 148 -17.63 5.01 3.57
CA ALA A 148 -18.64 4.12 4.12
C ALA A 148 -19.02 2.98 3.17
N TRP A 149 -19.13 3.26 1.87
CA TRP A 149 -19.37 2.24 0.85
C TRP A 149 -18.22 1.20 0.82
N MET A 150 -16.96 1.66 0.83
CA MET A 150 -15.78 0.80 0.84
C MET A 150 -15.68 -0.08 2.08
N ALA A 151 -16.17 0.40 3.23
CA ALA A 151 -16.23 -0.41 4.45
C ALA A 151 -17.16 -1.63 4.34
N GLN A 152 -18.12 -1.59 3.41
CA GLN A 152 -19.09 -2.67 3.21
C GLN A 152 -18.78 -3.53 1.98
N HIS A 153 -18.31 -2.90 0.89
CA HIS A 153 -18.20 -3.53 -0.44
C HIS A 153 -16.76 -3.62 -0.97
N GLY A 154 -15.81 -2.87 -0.40
CA GLY A 154 -14.44 -2.84 -0.90
C GLY A 154 -13.78 -4.21 -0.80
N LEU A 155 -13.19 -4.70 -1.91
CA LEU A 155 -12.61 -6.05 -1.99
C LEU A 155 -11.61 -6.35 -0.86
N ILE A 156 -10.83 -5.34 -0.48
CA ILE A 156 -9.80 -5.46 0.56
C ILE A 156 -10.28 -4.86 1.88
N THR A 157 -10.99 -3.73 1.82
CA THR A 157 -11.41 -3.01 3.04
C THR A 157 -12.51 -3.75 3.80
N ALA A 158 -13.51 -4.31 3.11
CA ALA A 158 -14.64 -4.94 3.77
C ALA A 158 -14.26 -6.19 4.57
N PRO A 159 -13.43 -7.13 4.07
CA PRO A 159 -12.95 -8.26 4.87
C PRO A 159 -12.18 -7.82 6.12
N LEU A 160 -11.30 -6.81 6.00
CA LEU A 160 -10.53 -6.28 7.13
C LEU A 160 -11.43 -5.62 8.19
N VAL A 161 -12.45 -4.88 7.76
CA VAL A 161 -13.43 -4.27 8.67
C VAL A 161 -14.24 -5.35 9.39
N ARG A 162 -14.65 -6.42 8.69
CA ARG A 162 -15.36 -7.56 9.30
C ARG A 162 -14.49 -8.25 10.35
N LEU A 163 -13.24 -8.57 10.01
CA LEU A 163 -12.29 -9.17 10.93
C LEU A 163 -12.07 -8.30 12.17
N LYS A 164 -11.88 -6.98 11.99
CA LYS A 164 -11.73 -6.04 13.10
C LYS A 164 -12.97 -6.02 14.00
N ARG A 165 -14.19 -6.07 13.44
CA ARG A 165 -15.44 -6.14 14.21
C ARG A 165 -15.57 -7.43 15.00
N MET A 166 -15.13 -8.56 14.44
CA MET A 166 -15.12 -9.85 15.15
C MET A 166 -14.21 -9.79 16.38
N ILE A 167 -13.04 -9.14 16.27
CA ILE A 167 -12.06 -9.04 17.36
C ILE A 167 -12.45 -7.96 18.38
N SER A 168 -13.02 -6.83 17.95
CA SER A 168 -13.26 -5.65 18.80
C SER A 168 -14.67 -5.58 19.40
N GLY A 169 -15.55 -6.53 19.08
CA GLY A 169 -16.98 -6.50 19.43
C GLY A 169 -17.82 -5.55 18.55
N PRO A 170 -19.16 -5.65 18.62
CA PRO A 170 -20.06 -4.86 17.78
C PRO A 170 -20.06 -3.39 18.21
N ARG A 171 -19.34 -2.54 17.46
CA ARG A 171 -19.53 -1.08 17.49
C ARG A 171 -20.61 -0.68 16.49
N ARG A 172 -21.56 0.15 16.93
CA ARG A 172 -22.66 0.71 16.12
C ARG A 172 -22.06 1.39 14.88
N ALA A 173 -22.31 0.83 13.71
CA ALA A 173 -21.84 1.42 12.45
C ALA A 173 -22.64 2.72 12.19
N PRO A 174 -22.00 3.78 11.65
CA PRO A 174 -22.75 4.84 11.00
C PRO A 174 -23.63 4.21 9.92
N SER A 175 -24.93 4.50 9.99
CA SER A 175 -25.90 4.10 8.96
C SER A 175 -25.58 4.86 7.68
N ALA A 176 -24.72 4.31 6.83
CA ALA A 176 -24.59 4.77 5.45
C ALA A 176 -25.53 3.94 4.60
N ALA A 177 -26.41 4.65 3.88
CA ALA A 177 -27.43 4.07 3.02
C ALA A 177 -26.83 3.05 2.04
N ALA A 178 -27.59 2.01 1.71
CA ALA A 178 -27.35 1.10 0.60
C ALA A 178 -27.54 1.83 -0.74
N GLY A 179 -26.82 2.95 -0.91
CA GLY A 179 -26.85 3.77 -2.09
C GLY A 179 -25.98 3.19 -3.21
N PRO A 180 -26.21 3.62 -4.46
CA PRO A 180 -25.35 3.27 -5.59
C PRO A 180 -23.88 3.63 -5.33
N PHE A 181 -22.96 3.02 -6.09
CA PHE A 181 -21.53 3.34 -6.00
C PHE A 181 -21.32 4.87 -6.09
N PRO A 182 -20.61 5.49 -5.14
CA PRO A 182 -20.49 6.94 -5.12
C PRO A 182 -19.79 7.43 -6.38
N ALA A 183 -20.47 8.29 -7.12
CA ALA A 183 -19.95 8.92 -8.32
C ALA A 183 -18.86 9.94 -7.96
N GLU A 184 -17.94 10.20 -8.88
CA GLU A 184 -16.88 11.22 -8.75
C GLU A 184 -17.44 12.63 -8.51
#